data_AF-A0A4P6EBE9-F1
#
_entry.id   AF-A0A4P6EBE9-F1
#
_cell.length_a   1.000
_cell.length_b   1.000
_cell.length_c   1.000
_cell.angle_alpha   90.00
_cell.angle_beta   90.00
_cell.angle_gamma   90.00
#
_symmetry.space_group_name_H-M   'P 1'
#
loop_
_entity.id
_entity.type
_entity.pdbx_description
1 polymer ?
#
loop_
_entity_poly.entity_id
_entity_poly.type
_entity_poly.pdbx_seq_one_letter_code
_entity_poly.pdbx_strand_id
1 'polypeptide(L)'
;MNEQLPDSAARREGVTVSSPAGVDTSTGAAPVALAPALRPATREELTALPLEVAPRLLGGILTVTIDGQRAAVRITEVEAYHGKGTGPVPDPGSHARMGYTKRNATMWGEPGHLYVYLSHGIHSCANVVCGPEGEAGGILLRAGEVVEGLELARARRPAARTDRELARGPGRLGDALGLRHALHDGIDVVDSTPFGGAVVSLQMRDEPLAEVASGPRVGIAGVAGTDAFPWRFWIPGDRTVSPFRWGRGAAEAAASARLSPGDPGR
;
A
#
# COMPACT_ATOMS: atom_id res chain seq x y z
N MET A 1 -90.83 -37.10 -37.17
CA MET A 1 -91.37 -36.29 -36.06
C MET A 1 -90.18 -35.60 -35.42
N ASN A 2 -89.87 -34.31 -35.54
CA ASN A 2 -90.38 -33.09 -36.19
C ASN A 2 -89.11 -32.35 -36.69
N GLU A 3 -89.04 -31.76 -37.88
CA GLU A 3 -89.31 -30.32 -38.16
C GLU A 3 -88.71 -29.39 -37.08
N GLN A 4 -87.78 -28.45 -37.35
CA GLN A 4 -87.83 -27.34 -38.31
C GLN A 4 -86.41 -26.73 -38.50
N LEU A 5 -86.05 -26.32 -39.73
CA LEU A 5 -85.08 -25.23 -40.05
C LEU A 5 -85.87 -23.87 -40.05
N PRO A 6 -85.31 -22.63 -40.17
CA PRO A 6 -84.05 -22.25 -40.87
C PRO A 6 -83.26 -21.01 -40.35
N ASP A 7 -82.18 -20.69 -41.10
CA ASP A 7 -81.57 -19.36 -41.41
C ASP A 7 -81.10 -18.42 -40.27
N SER A 8 -79.99 -17.68 -40.32
CA SER A 8 -79.13 -17.21 -41.42
C SER A 8 -77.88 -16.52 -40.82
N ALA A 9 -76.97 -16.10 -41.72
CA ALA A 9 -75.99 -15.02 -41.57
C ALA A 9 -74.56 -15.36 -41.07
N ALA A 10 -73.76 -15.75 -42.06
CA ALA A 10 -72.37 -15.39 -42.32
C ALA A 10 -71.66 -14.44 -41.34
N ARG A 11 -70.43 -14.82 -40.94
CA ARG A 11 -69.24 -13.94 -40.95
C ARG A 11 -67.96 -14.77 -40.89
N ARG A 12 -66.94 -14.23 -41.55
CA ARG A 12 -65.75 -14.88 -42.10
C ARG A 12 -64.67 -15.19 -41.05
N GLU A 13 -63.89 -16.21 -41.40
CA GLU A 13 -62.66 -16.66 -40.77
C GLU A 13 -61.60 -15.55 -40.70
N GLY A 14 -60.89 -15.49 -39.57
CA GLY A 14 -59.71 -14.67 -39.34
C GLY A 14 -58.73 -15.45 -38.47
N VAL A 15 -57.84 -16.20 -39.12
CA VAL A 15 -56.67 -16.86 -38.51
C VAL A 15 -55.77 -15.78 -37.92
N THR A 16 -55.52 -15.84 -36.60
CA THR A 16 -54.52 -14.97 -35.95
C THR A 16 -53.34 -15.83 -35.52
N VAL A 17 -52.18 -15.54 -36.12
CA VAL A 17 -50.89 -16.15 -35.82
C VAL A 17 -50.22 -15.36 -34.68
N SER A 18 -49.64 -16.15 -33.77
CA SER A 18 -48.73 -15.93 -32.64
C SER A 18 -47.95 -14.62 -32.52
N SER A 19 -47.75 -14.20 -31.26
CA SER A 19 -46.51 -13.55 -30.81
C SER A 19 -46.23 -13.92 -29.34
N PRO A 20 -45.05 -14.48 -28.99
CA PRO A 20 -44.71 -14.78 -27.60
C PRO A 20 -44.23 -13.54 -26.85
N ALA A 21 -44.55 -13.51 -25.56
CA ALA A 21 -44.20 -12.47 -24.61
C ALA A 21 -42.68 -12.25 -24.52
N GLY A 22 -42.27 -10.98 -24.47
CA GLY A 22 -40.89 -10.54 -24.37
C GLY A 22 -40.21 -11.03 -23.10
N VAL A 23 -38.99 -11.52 -23.28
CA VAL A 23 -38.03 -11.80 -22.21
C VAL A 23 -37.51 -10.45 -21.72
N ASP A 24 -37.75 -10.15 -20.45
CA ASP A 24 -37.16 -9.00 -19.77
C ASP A 24 -35.65 -9.26 -19.57
N THR A 25 -34.84 -8.73 -20.49
CA THR A 25 -33.39 -8.74 -20.39
C THR A 25 -32.91 -7.46 -19.69
N SER A 26 -33.20 -7.33 -18.39
CA SER A 26 -32.51 -6.37 -17.53
C SER A 26 -31.38 -7.07 -16.77
N THR A 27 -30.39 -7.60 -17.48
CA THR A 27 -29.11 -7.98 -16.86
C THR A 27 -28.34 -6.69 -16.59
N GLY A 28 -28.63 -6.05 -15.46
CA GLY A 28 -27.81 -4.97 -14.94
C GLY A 28 -26.42 -5.53 -14.64
N ALA A 29 -25.50 -5.39 -15.59
CA ALA A 29 -24.09 -5.60 -15.32
C ALA A 29 -23.71 -4.66 -14.18
N ALA A 30 -23.32 -5.22 -13.03
CA ALA A 30 -22.67 -4.44 -11.98
C ALA A 30 -21.55 -3.62 -12.64
N PRO A 31 -21.43 -2.32 -12.33
CA PRO A 31 -20.40 -1.50 -12.94
C PRO A 31 -19.06 -2.20 -12.71
N VAL A 32 -18.38 -2.55 -13.82
CA VAL A 32 -16.99 -2.99 -13.77
C VAL A 32 -16.25 -1.84 -13.12
N ALA A 33 -15.82 -2.03 -11.87
CA ALA A 33 -15.03 -1.03 -11.17
C ALA A 33 -13.82 -0.73 -12.06
N LEU A 34 -13.78 0.49 -12.61
CA LEU A 34 -12.63 0.94 -13.39
C LEU A 34 -11.40 0.74 -12.51
N ALA A 35 -10.35 0.14 -13.09
CA ALA A 35 -9.07 0.03 -12.40
C ALA A 35 -8.70 1.43 -11.88
N PRO A 36 -8.25 1.55 -10.62
CA PRO A 36 -7.99 2.85 -10.04
C PRO A 36 -6.96 3.61 -10.87
N ALA A 37 -7.25 4.87 -11.17
CA ALA A 37 -6.33 5.72 -11.92
C ALA A 37 -5.06 5.98 -11.08
N LEU A 38 -3.91 5.76 -11.70
CA LEU A 38 -2.58 5.93 -11.12
C LEU A 38 -1.82 6.97 -11.93
N ARG A 39 -1.09 7.83 -11.23
CA ARG A 39 -0.23 8.85 -11.82
C ARG A 39 1.16 8.83 -11.17
N PRO A 40 2.21 9.29 -11.86
CA PRO A 40 3.51 9.48 -11.23
C PRO A 40 3.39 10.34 -9.97
N ALA A 41 4.09 9.94 -8.90
CA ALA A 41 4.25 10.79 -7.71
C ALA A 41 5.04 12.04 -8.09
N THR A 42 4.66 13.19 -7.55
CA THR A 42 5.49 14.41 -7.70
C THR A 42 6.30 14.66 -6.44
N ARG A 43 7.38 15.45 -6.59
CA ARG A 43 8.21 15.87 -5.46
C ARG A 43 7.40 16.64 -4.42
N GLU A 44 6.55 17.56 -4.89
CA GLU A 44 5.68 18.39 -4.06
C GLU A 44 4.77 17.56 -3.15
N GLU A 45 4.22 16.47 -3.67
CA GLU A 45 3.35 15.58 -2.88
C GLU A 45 4.09 14.84 -1.76
N LEU A 46 5.40 14.69 -1.89
CA LEU A 46 6.26 14.02 -0.93
C LEU A 46 6.91 15.01 0.07
N THR A 47 6.68 16.32 -0.06
CA THR A 47 7.25 17.35 0.85
C THR A 47 6.49 17.48 2.18
N ALA A 48 5.32 16.85 2.34
CA ALA A 48 4.54 16.90 3.57
C ALA A 48 5.10 16.00 4.70
N LEU A 49 4.54 16.10 5.92
CA LEU A 49 5.00 15.29 7.05
C LEU A 49 4.80 13.79 6.78
N PRO A 50 5.65 12.91 7.35
CA PRO A 50 5.51 11.46 7.17
C PRO A 50 4.11 10.92 7.48
N LEU A 51 3.41 11.46 8.47
CA LEU A 51 2.05 11.04 8.83
C LEU A 51 1.00 11.41 7.77
N GLU A 52 1.26 12.43 6.96
CA GLU A 52 0.39 12.87 5.87
C GLU A 52 0.71 12.11 4.58
N VAL A 53 2.00 11.87 4.30
CA VAL A 53 2.46 11.18 3.08
C VAL A 53 2.20 9.68 3.14
N ALA A 54 2.43 9.02 4.28
CA ALA A 54 2.31 7.57 4.43
C ALA A 54 0.98 7.00 3.89
N PRO A 55 -0.21 7.42 4.36
CA PRO A 55 -1.47 6.85 3.91
C PRO A 55 -1.72 7.06 2.41
N ARG A 56 -1.16 8.12 1.81
CA ARG A 56 -1.32 8.43 0.37
C ARG A 56 -0.53 7.47 -0.53
N LEU A 57 0.49 6.79 -0.01
CA LEU A 57 1.24 5.78 -0.78
C LEU A 57 0.49 4.46 -0.91
N LEU A 58 -0.53 4.21 -0.07
CA LEU A 58 -1.30 2.97 -0.11
C LEU A 58 -2.11 2.85 -1.42
N GLY A 59 -2.00 1.67 -2.05
CA GLY A 59 -2.57 1.39 -3.36
C GLY A 59 -1.75 1.95 -4.52
N GLY A 60 -0.71 2.75 -4.26
CA GLY A 60 0.29 3.13 -5.25
C GLY A 60 1.16 1.96 -5.68
N ILE A 61 1.92 2.14 -6.76
CA ILE A 61 2.81 1.13 -7.33
C ILE A 61 4.25 1.63 -7.29
N LEU A 62 5.12 0.89 -6.60
CA LEU A 62 6.56 1.05 -6.74
C LEU A 62 7.07 0.07 -7.79
N THR A 63 7.71 0.59 -8.83
CA THR A 63 8.33 -0.23 -9.87
C THR A 63 9.83 -0.10 -9.84
N VAL A 64 10.53 -1.23 -9.94
CA VAL A 64 11.99 -1.30 -9.95
C VAL A 64 12.43 -2.09 -11.18
N THR A 65 13.31 -1.48 -11.99
CA THR A 65 13.97 -2.13 -13.14
C THR A 65 15.46 -2.21 -12.85
N ILE A 66 16.03 -3.41 -12.84
CA ILE A 66 17.46 -3.66 -12.61
C ILE A 66 17.97 -4.50 -13.78
N ASP A 67 19.01 -4.03 -14.47
CA ASP A 67 19.60 -4.72 -15.62
C ASP A 67 18.57 -5.17 -16.68
N GLY A 68 17.55 -4.33 -16.92
CA GLY A 68 16.45 -4.60 -17.85
C GLY A 68 15.35 -5.54 -17.33
N GLN A 69 15.50 -6.10 -16.11
CA GLN A 69 14.48 -6.92 -15.46
C GLN A 69 13.59 -6.06 -14.56
N ARG A 70 12.28 -6.10 -14.79
CA ARG A 70 11.29 -5.25 -14.13
C ARG A 70 10.42 -6.03 -13.15
N ALA A 71 10.20 -5.47 -11.97
CA ALA A 71 9.22 -5.95 -10.98
C ALA A 71 8.49 -4.76 -10.35
N ALA A 72 7.20 -4.91 -10.09
CA ALA A 72 6.38 -3.86 -9.49
C ALA A 72 5.54 -4.40 -8.33
N VAL A 73 5.39 -3.58 -7.29
CA VAL A 73 4.62 -3.90 -6.09
C VAL A 73 3.56 -2.83 -5.85
N ARG A 74 2.29 -3.24 -5.76
CA ARG A 74 1.21 -2.42 -5.22
C ARG A 74 1.34 -2.37 -3.70
N ILE A 75 1.55 -1.17 -3.16
CA ILE A 75 1.83 -0.95 -1.75
C ILE A 75 0.56 -1.15 -0.93
N THR A 76 0.60 -2.00 0.10
CA THR A 76 -0.57 -2.33 0.95
C THR A 76 -0.36 -2.02 2.42
N GLU A 77 0.87 -1.78 2.84
CA GLU A 77 1.23 -1.44 4.22
C GLU A 77 2.48 -0.56 4.23
N VAL A 78 2.46 0.49 5.07
CA VAL A 78 3.57 1.41 5.29
C VAL A 78 3.70 1.81 6.76
N GLU A 79 4.86 2.33 7.14
CA GLU A 79 5.08 2.98 8.44
C GLU A 79 5.73 4.36 8.29
N ALA A 80 5.23 5.34 9.02
CA ALA A 80 5.78 6.68 9.07
C ALA A 80 6.85 6.82 10.17
N TYR A 81 7.89 7.58 9.86
CA TYR A 81 8.99 7.90 10.78
C TYR A 81 9.34 9.38 10.70
N HIS A 82 9.26 10.06 11.85
CA HIS A 82 9.74 11.43 11.99
C HIS A 82 11.22 11.43 12.36
N GLY A 83 12.00 12.32 11.79
CA GLY A 83 13.35 12.63 12.22
C GLY A 83 13.37 13.55 13.43
N LYS A 84 14.58 13.85 13.92
CA LYS A 84 14.75 14.83 14.99
C LYS A 84 14.31 16.21 14.51
N GLY A 85 13.32 16.78 15.18
CA GLY A 85 12.77 18.09 14.83
C GLY A 85 11.67 18.05 13.76
N THR A 86 11.34 16.86 13.25
CA THR A 86 10.28 16.67 12.25
C THR A 86 8.92 16.56 12.91
N GLY A 87 8.01 17.46 12.55
CA GLY A 87 6.68 17.55 13.15
C GLY A 87 6.68 17.78 14.68
N PRO A 88 5.49 17.75 15.31
CA PRO A 88 5.33 18.12 16.72
C PRO A 88 5.70 17.01 17.72
N VAL A 89 5.75 15.75 17.27
CA VAL A 89 5.96 14.59 18.14
C VAL A 89 7.31 13.93 17.82
N PRO A 90 8.27 13.91 18.77
CA PRO A 90 9.52 13.19 18.61
C PRO A 90 9.28 11.69 18.41
N ASP A 91 10.06 11.05 17.55
CA ASP A 91 9.92 9.62 17.24
C ASP A 91 11.09 8.78 17.78
N PRO A 92 10.94 8.09 18.92
CA PRO A 92 11.97 7.20 19.43
C PRO A 92 12.24 5.97 18.54
N GLY A 93 11.34 5.65 17.61
CA GLY A 93 11.45 4.53 16.67
C GLY A 93 12.25 4.83 15.40
N SER A 94 12.58 6.11 15.14
CA SER A 94 13.23 6.55 13.90
C SER A 94 14.75 6.39 13.93
N HIS A 95 15.34 6.10 12.76
CA HIS A 95 16.79 6.15 12.55
C HIS A 95 17.35 7.58 12.62
N ALA A 96 16.52 8.60 12.43
CA ALA A 96 16.90 10.01 12.47
C ALA A 96 16.57 10.67 13.83
N ARG A 97 16.10 9.92 14.83
CA ARG A 97 15.70 10.44 16.15
C ARG A 97 16.81 11.19 16.90
N MET A 98 18.08 10.85 16.65
CA MET A 98 19.24 11.51 17.27
C MET A 98 19.84 12.61 16.40
N GLY A 99 19.27 12.88 15.23
CA GLY A 99 19.81 13.79 14.24
C GLY A 99 20.57 13.10 13.10
N TYR A 100 21.24 13.93 12.31
CA TYR A 100 21.98 13.52 11.13
C TYR A 100 23.17 12.62 11.46
N THR A 101 23.35 11.58 10.63
CA THR A 101 24.55 10.73 10.58
C THR A 101 24.80 10.33 9.12
N LYS A 102 26.03 9.89 8.80
CA LYS A 102 26.32 9.35 7.46
C LYS A 102 25.42 8.17 7.07
N ARG A 103 24.95 7.38 8.04
CA ARG A 103 24.11 6.18 7.81
C ARG A 103 22.65 6.52 7.49
N ASN A 104 22.16 7.66 7.94
CA ASN A 104 20.78 8.10 7.69
C ASN A 104 20.74 9.32 6.75
N ALA A 105 21.85 9.67 6.10
CA ALA A 105 22.01 10.89 5.31
C ALA A 105 20.90 11.04 4.26
N THR A 106 20.54 9.96 3.57
CA THR A 106 19.44 9.94 2.58
C THR A 106 18.12 10.47 3.16
N MET A 107 17.80 10.15 4.42
CA MET A 107 16.57 10.64 5.06
C MET A 107 16.52 12.16 5.17
N TRP A 108 17.66 12.86 5.18
CA TRP A 108 17.75 14.31 5.29
C TRP A 108 17.85 15.01 3.92
N GLY A 109 17.87 14.23 2.84
CA GLY A 109 17.95 14.75 1.48
C GLY A 109 16.59 15.14 0.92
N GLU A 110 16.55 15.31 -0.39
CA GLU A 110 15.36 15.73 -1.11
C GLU A 110 14.24 14.65 -1.07
N PRO A 111 12.96 15.01 -0.87
CA PRO A 111 11.84 14.07 -0.83
C PRO A 111 11.69 13.29 -2.14
N GLY A 112 11.41 11.99 -2.06
CA GLY A 112 11.31 11.09 -3.22
C GLY A 112 12.55 10.23 -3.48
N HIS A 113 13.62 10.39 -2.70
CA HIS A 113 14.71 9.43 -2.69
C HIS A 113 14.35 8.20 -1.84
N LEU A 114 14.88 7.02 -2.19
CA LEU A 114 14.78 5.84 -1.33
C LEU A 114 15.92 5.80 -0.32
N TYR A 115 15.58 5.86 0.97
CA TYR A 115 16.51 5.47 2.03
C TYR A 115 16.51 3.94 2.18
N VAL A 116 17.56 3.29 1.67
CA VAL A 116 17.70 1.83 1.67
C VAL A 116 18.75 1.40 2.70
N TYR A 117 18.36 0.54 3.64
CA TYR A 117 19.22 0.12 4.74
C TYR A 117 19.08 -1.37 5.05
N LEU A 118 20.09 -1.95 5.71
CA LEU A 118 20.00 -3.32 6.22
C LEU A 118 19.29 -3.37 7.57
N SER A 119 18.12 -4.00 7.60
CA SER A 119 17.46 -4.41 8.84
C SER A 119 18.09 -5.69 9.37
N HIS A 120 18.48 -5.65 10.65
CA HIS A 120 19.24 -6.72 11.33
C HIS A 120 20.49 -7.20 10.57
N GLY A 121 21.06 -6.36 9.70
CA GLY A 121 22.25 -6.67 8.92
C GLY A 121 22.02 -7.61 7.73
N ILE A 122 20.80 -8.04 7.46
CA ILE A 122 20.52 -9.10 6.46
C ILE A 122 19.61 -8.60 5.34
N HIS A 123 18.50 -7.96 5.68
CA HIS A 123 17.47 -7.62 4.69
C HIS A 123 17.50 -6.14 4.32
N SER A 124 17.50 -5.84 3.02
CA SER A 124 17.33 -4.46 2.56
C SER A 124 15.88 -4.01 2.75
N CYS A 125 15.67 -2.99 3.56
CA CYS A 125 14.40 -2.28 3.71
C CYS A 125 14.53 -0.92 3.03
N ALA A 126 13.43 -0.43 2.43
CA ALA A 126 13.41 0.85 1.74
C ALA A 126 12.35 1.78 2.33
N ASN A 127 12.70 3.05 2.48
CA ASN A 127 11.76 4.10 2.83
C ASN A 127 11.71 5.12 1.69
N VAL A 128 10.53 5.62 1.35
CA VAL A 128 10.44 6.85 0.54
C VAL A 128 10.70 8.02 1.47
N VAL A 129 11.73 8.81 1.17
CA VAL A 129 12.05 10.05 1.90
C VAL A 129 10.96 11.08 1.63
N CYS A 130 10.54 11.79 2.67
CA CYS A 130 9.51 12.81 2.60
C CYS A 130 9.84 13.96 3.56
N GLY A 131 9.10 15.06 3.45
CA GLY A 131 9.44 16.31 4.15
C GLY A 131 10.37 17.19 3.31
N PRO A 132 10.56 18.47 3.69
CA PRO A 132 11.51 19.35 3.02
C PRO A 132 12.95 18.86 3.23
N GLU A 133 13.82 19.14 2.26
CA GLU A 133 15.25 18.84 2.41
C GLU A 133 15.82 19.48 3.69
N GLY A 134 16.66 18.72 4.41
CA GLY A 134 17.18 19.11 5.72
C GLY A 134 16.27 18.74 6.90
N GLU A 135 15.06 18.26 6.66
CA GLU A 135 14.16 17.71 7.68
C GLU A 135 13.93 16.22 7.43
N ALA A 136 14.43 15.37 8.33
CA ALA A 136 14.38 13.93 8.07
C ALA A 136 12.98 13.34 8.18
N GLY A 137 12.42 12.85 7.08
CA GLY A 137 11.18 12.09 7.05
C GLY A 137 11.32 10.81 6.23
N GLY A 138 10.62 9.74 6.65
CA GLY A 138 10.66 8.48 5.91
C GLY A 138 9.38 7.66 6.04
N ILE A 139 8.96 7.09 4.91
CA ILE A 139 7.86 6.14 4.82
C ILE A 139 8.41 4.76 4.50
N LEU A 140 8.53 3.89 5.50
CA LEU A 140 8.94 2.50 5.30
C LEU A 140 7.89 1.77 4.45
N LEU A 141 8.34 1.22 3.33
CA LEU A 141 7.52 0.34 2.50
C LEU A 141 7.53 -1.06 3.12
N ARG A 142 6.40 -1.45 3.72
CA ARG A 142 6.35 -2.68 4.54
C ARG A 142 5.83 -3.87 3.82
N ALA A 143 4.76 -3.72 3.07
CA ALA A 143 4.19 -4.85 2.36
C ALA A 143 3.46 -4.41 1.10
N GLY A 144 3.28 -5.39 0.21
CA GLY A 144 2.51 -5.18 -1.00
C GLY A 144 2.26 -6.46 -1.78
N GLU A 145 1.50 -6.30 -2.85
CA GLU A 145 1.20 -7.31 -3.85
C GLU A 145 2.15 -7.14 -5.04
N VAL A 146 2.81 -8.22 -5.46
CA VAL A 146 3.59 -8.19 -6.71
C VAL A 146 2.61 -8.19 -7.89
N VAL A 147 2.58 -7.10 -8.66
CA VAL A 147 1.66 -6.89 -9.79
C VAL A 147 2.35 -6.98 -11.15
N GLU A 148 3.69 -6.93 -11.18
CA GLU A 148 4.51 -7.14 -12.37
C GLU A 148 5.79 -7.90 -11.97
N GLY A 149 6.30 -8.75 -12.87
CA GLY A 149 7.56 -9.47 -12.63
C GLY A 149 7.42 -10.64 -11.64
N LEU A 150 6.27 -11.33 -11.62
CA LEU A 150 5.97 -12.39 -10.66
C LEU A 150 7.04 -13.49 -10.61
N GLU A 151 7.45 -14.03 -11.76
CA GLU A 151 8.46 -15.09 -11.84
C GLU A 151 9.83 -14.60 -11.36
N LEU A 152 10.18 -13.35 -11.63
CA LEU A 152 11.40 -12.73 -11.10
C LEU A 152 11.34 -12.60 -9.58
N ALA A 153 10.19 -12.18 -9.04
CA ALA A 153 9.98 -12.09 -7.60
C ALA A 153 10.05 -13.48 -6.94
N ARG A 154 9.50 -14.53 -7.55
CA ARG A 154 9.64 -15.92 -7.07
C ARG A 154 11.09 -16.37 -7.05
N ALA A 155 11.83 -16.11 -8.12
CA ALA A 155 13.26 -16.46 -8.22
C ALA A 155 14.09 -15.75 -7.14
N ARG A 156 13.77 -14.49 -6.84
CA ARG A 156 14.39 -13.71 -5.74
C ARG A 156 13.94 -14.16 -4.35
N ARG A 157 12.78 -14.83 -4.23
CA ARG A 157 12.16 -15.27 -2.97
C ARG A 157 11.81 -16.76 -3.00
N PRO A 158 12.78 -17.68 -3.15
CA PRO A 158 12.51 -19.12 -3.26
C PRO A 158 11.86 -19.73 -2.00
N ALA A 159 11.97 -19.04 -0.86
CA ALA A 159 11.33 -19.45 0.40
C ALA A 159 9.83 -19.13 0.48
N ALA A 160 9.28 -18.28 -0.41
CA ALA A 160 7.86 -17.96 -0.42
C ALA A 160 7.06 -19.19 -0.91
N ARG A 161 6.00 -19.55 -0.17
CA ARG A 161 5.15 -20.69 -0.54
C ARG A 161 3.99 -20.30 -1.45
N THR A 162 3.61 -19.02 -1.42
CA THR A 162 2.51 -18.45 -2.18
C THR A 162 2.87 -17.03 -2.63
N ASP A 163 2.19 -16.55 -3.67
CA ASP A 163 2.50 -15.24 -4.30
C ASP A 163 2.27 -14.09 -3.31
N ARG A 164 1.22 -14.21 -2.50
CA ARG A 164 0.91 -13.26 -1.42
C ARG A 164 2.04 -13.12 -0.40
N GLU A 165 2.97 -14.07 -0.30
CA GLU A 165 4.07 -14.03 0.66
C GLU A 165 5.32 -13.33 0.12
N LEU A 166 5.38 -13.09 -1.20
CA LEU A 166 6.57 -12.58 -1.90
C LEU A 166 7.06 -11.25 -1.33
N ALA A 167 6.15 -10.30 -1.13
CA ALA A 167 6.43 -8.97 -0.61
C ALA A 167 5.73 -8.66 0.73
N ARG A 168 5.34 -9.69 1.49
CA ARG A 168 4.63 -9.57 2.78
C ARG A 168 5.56 -9.34 3.96
N GLY A 169 6.17 -8.16 4.02
CA GLY A 169 7.12 -7.70 5.05
C GLY A 169 8.28 -6.91 4.44
N PRO A 170 8.89 -5.95 5.16
CA PRO A 170 9.71 -4.90 4.55
C PRO A 170 10.95 -5.46 3.84
N GLY A 171 11.65 -6.39 4.49
CA GLY A 171 12.77 -7.10 3.87
C GLY A 171 12.38 -8.00 2.70
N ARG A 172 11.16 -8.57 2.73
CA ARG A 172 10.65 -9.41 1.65
C ARG A 172 10.30 -8.57 0.42
N LEU A 173 9.70 -7.40 0.64
CA LEU A 173 9.43 -6.41 -0.41
C LEU A 173 10.73 -5.96 -1.07
N GLY A 174 11.76 -5.59 -0.27
CA GLY A 174 13.07 -5.22 -0.80
C GLY A 174 13.72 -6.35 -1.62
N ASP A 175 13.65 -7.59 -1.11
CA ASP A 175 14.15 -8.76 -1.83
C ASP A 175 13.39 -9.03 -3.14
N ALA A 176 12.05 -8.97 -3.14
CA ALA A 176 11.22 -9.20 -4.32
C ALA A 176 11.49 -8.17 -5.43
N LEU A 177 11.63 -6.89 -5.06
CA LEU A 177 11.99 -5.81 -5.97
C LEU A 177 13.47 -5.83 -6.39
N GLY A 178 14.33 -6.56 -5.67
CA GLY A 178 15.76 -6.64 -5.96
C GLY A 178 16.59 -5.49 -5.39
N LEU A 179 16.01 -4.65 -4.53
CA LEU A 179 16.72 -3.53 -3.90
C LEU A 179 17.81 -4.04 -2.96
N ARG A 180 18.97 -3.39 -3.01
CA ARG A 180 20.18 -3.78 -2.27
C ARG A 180 20.86 -2.56 -1.67
N HIS A 181 21.04 -2.58 -0.36
CA HIS A 181 21.95 -1.68 0.33
C HIS A 181 23.42 -2.13 0.11
N ALA A 182 24.38 -1.23 -0.10
CA ALA A 182 24.24 0.22 -0.24
C ALA A 182 23.97 0.71 -1.67
N LEU A 183 23.96 -0.20 -2.65
CA LEU A 183 23.93 0.11 -4.08
C LEU A 183 22.77 1.02 -4.51
N HIS A 184 21.60 0.86 -3.90
CA HIS A 184 20.37 1.59 -4.25
C HIS A 184 19.94 2.61 -3.18
N ASP A 185 20.78 2.89 -2.17
CA ASP A 185 20.48 3.95 -1.21
C ASP A 185 20.66 5.32 -1.88
N GLY A 186 19.60 6.13 -1.89
CA GLY A 186 19.56 7.40 -2.61
C GLY A 186 19.10 7.31 -4.07
N ILE A 187 18.45 6.22 -4.50
CA ILE A 187 17.78 6.20 -5.81
C ILE A 187 16.50 7.04 -5.80
N ASP A 188 16.25 7.79 -6.87
CA ASP A 188 15.10 8.69 -7.01
C ASP A 188 13.87 7.97 -7.61
N VAL A 189 12.68 8.11 -6.99
CA VAL A 189 11.42 7.49 -7.45
C VAL A 189 10.53 8.39 -8.33
N VAL A 190 10.86 9.66 -8.48
CA VAL A 190 10.10 10.65 -9.27
C VAL A 190 10.73 10.81 -10.65
N ASP A 191 12.05 10.99 -10.70
CA ASP A 191 12.75 11.36 -11.94
C ASP A 191 13.13 10.15 -12.79
N SER A 192 13.01 8.92 -12.25
CA SER A 192 13.36 7.67 -12.93
C SER A 192 14.79 7.67 -13.52
N THR A 193 15.71 8.43 -12.92
CA THR A 193 17.11 8.49 -13.34
C THR A 193 17.83 7.20 -12.93
N PRO A 194 18.64 6.58 -13.82
CA PRO A 194 19.43 5.41 -13.46
C PRO A 194 20.39 5.68 -12.30
N PHE A 195 20.36 4.82 -11.28
CA PHE A 195 21.24 4.88 -10.11
C PHE A 195 21.58 3.46 -9.64
N GLY A 196 22.86 3.16 -9.44
CA GLY A 196 23.29 1.84 -8.95
C GLY A 196 22.89 0.67 -9.85
N GLY A 197 22.70 0.88 -11.16
CA GLY A 197 22.22 -0.15 -12.09
C GLY A 197 20.71 -0.36 -12.10
N ALA A 198 19.95 0.48 -11.38
CA ALA A 198 18.50 0.41 -11.31
C ALA A 198 17.84 1.71 -11.77
N VAL A 199 16.58 1.59 -12.19
CA VAL A 199 15.63 2.69 -12.37
C VAL A 199 14.40 2.39 -11.53
N VAL A 200 13.92 3.38 -10.78
CA VAL A 200 12.76 3.25 -9.91
C VAL A 200 11.73 4.31 -10.27
N SER A 201 10.45 3.95 -10.20
CA SER A 201 9.36 4.92 -10.28
C SER A 201 8.27 4.60 -9.26
N LEU A 202 7.70 5.65 -8.68
CA LEU A 202 6.54 5.57 -7.80
C LEU A 202 5.32 6.18 -8.48
N GLN A 203 4.25 5.41 -8.56
CA GLN A 203 2.93 5.90 -8.92
C GLN A 203 2.04 5.94 -7.70
N MET A 204 1.30 7.04 -7.54
CA MET A 204 0.29 7.22 -6.51
C MET A 204 -1.11 7.15 -7.14
N ARG A 205 -2.12 6.89 -6.33
CA ARG A 205 -3.51 6.97 -6.78
C ARG A 205 -3.87 8.43 -7.05
N ASP A 206 -4.70 8.65 -8.07
CA ASP A 206 -5.30 9.97 -8.30
C ASP A 206 -6.16 10.38 -7.09
N GLU A 207 -7.00 9.44 -6.66
CA GLU A 207 -7.87 9.58 -5.49
C GLU A 207 -7.38 8.70 -4.32
N PRO A 208 -7.27 9.27 -3.10
CA PRO A 208 -6.92 8.51 -1.90
C PRO A 208 -7.84 7.29 -1.68
N LEU A 209 -7.36 6.31 -0.93
CA LEU A 209 -8.21 5.19 -0.51
C LEU A 209 -9.32 5.69 0.43
N ALA A 210 -10.53 5.19 0.22
CA ALA A 210 -11.68 5.51 1.06
C ALA A 210 -11.50 5.03 2.52
N GLU A 211 -10.81 3.90 2.69
CA GLU A 211 -10.53 3.32 4.01
C GLU A 211 -9.04 3.00 4.17
N VAL A 212 -8.46 3.49 5.25
CA VAL A 212 -7.11 3.19 5.70
C VAL A 212 -7.18 2.87 7.19
N ALA A 213 -6.68 1.70 7.58
CA ALA A 213 -6.53 1.36 8.99
C ALA A 213 -5.17 1.87 9.50
N SER A 214 -5.12 2.22 10.78
CA SER A 214 -3.90 2.67 11.46
C SER A 214 -3.70 1.95 12.80
N GLY A 215 -2.46 1.96 13.29
CA GLY A 215 -2.11 1.25 14.52
C GLY A 215 -0.61 1.19 14.80
N PRO A 216 -0.20 0.38 15.80
CA PRO A 216 1.17 0.33 16.27
C PRO A 216 2.11 -0.21 15.19
N ARG A 217 3.32 0.33 15.17
CA ARG A 217 4.38 -0.11 14.25
C ARG A 217 4.93 -1.47 14.66
N VAL A 218 5.22 -2.32 13.67
CA VAL A 218 5.66 -3.69 13.87
C VAL A 218 7.13 -3.73 14.23
N GLY A 219 7.46 -4.46 15.31
CA GLY A 219 8.83 -4.70 15.72
C GLY A 219 9.56 -3.50 16.33
N ILE A 220 8.88 -2.37 16.50
CA ILE A 220 9.45 -1.19 17.17
C ILE A 220 9.43 -1.41 18.68
N ALA A 221 10.55 -1.12 19.34
CA ALA A 221 10.72 -1.32 20.78
C ALA A 221 10.05 -0.22 21.60
N GLY A 222 9.67 -0.56 22.84
CA GLY A 222 9.12 0.37 23.82
C GLY A 222 7.87 1.11 23.34
N VAL A 223 7.65 2.32 23.88
CA VAL A 223 6.44 3.13 23.64
C VAL A 223 6.20 3.44 22.16
N ALA A 224 7.28 3.60 21.37
CA ALA A 224 7.22 3.92 19.94
C ALA A 224 6.60 2.81 19.08
N GLY A 225 6.48 1.58 19.62
CA GLY A 225 5.83 0.44 19.00
C GLY A 225 4.42 0.16 19.54
N THR A 226 3.80 1.11 20.24
CA THR A 226 2.47 0.97 20.85
C THR A 226 1.44 1.88 20.19
N ASP A 227 0.19 1.81 20.65
CA ASP A 227 -0.91 2.69 20.20
C ASP A 227 -0.67 4.18 20.49
N ALA A 228 0.34 4.52 21.32
CA ALA A 228 0.81 5.90 21.47
C ALA A 228 1.43 6.47 20.18
N PHE A 229 1.87 5.59 19.27
CA PHE A 229 2.41 5.93 17.95
C PHE A 229 1.70 5.07 16.90
N PRO A 230 0.43 5.39 16.56
CA PRO A 230 -0.38 4.61 15.62
C PRO A 230 0.03 4.93 14.16
N TRP A 231 1.32 4.87 13.88
CA TRP A 231 1.99 5.40 12.69
C TRP A 231 2.28 4.33 11.64
N ARG A 232 1.64 3.16 11.78
CA ARG A 232 1.52 2.14 10.72
C ARG A 232 0.19 2.32 10.03
N PHE A 233 0.19 2.28 8.70
CA PHE A 233 -1.02 2.41 7.88
C PHE A 233 -1.13 1.22 6.91
N TRP A 234 -2.35 0.70 6.72
CA TRP A 234 -2.58 -0.41 5.79
C TRP A 234 -3.99 -0.42 5.19
N ILE A 235 -4.13 -1.15 4.10
CA ILE A 235 -5.43 -1.40 3.45
C ILE A 235 -6.19 -2.48 4.23
N PRO A 236 -7.37 -2.18 4.82
CA PRO A 236 -8.13 -3.15 5.60
C PRO A 236 -8.48 -4.42 4.80
N GLY A 237 -8.29 -5.60 5.40
CA GLY A 237 -8.64 -6.88 4.78
C GLY A 237 -7.72 -7.36 3.65
N ASP A 238 -6.75 -6.57 3.20
CA ASP A 238 -5.83 -6.96 2.14
C ASP A 238 -4.91 -8.11 2.59
N ARG A 239 -4.88 -9.19 1.80
CA ARG A 239 -4.20 -10.45 2.14
C ARG A 239 -2.68 -10.34 2.15
N THR A 240 -2.13 -9.26 1.59
CA THR A 240 -0.69 -9.02 1.50
C THR A 240 -0.15 -8.19 2.66
N VAL A 241 -1.01 -7.59 3.51
CA VAL A 241 -0.61 -6.88 4.73
C VAL A 241 0.14 -7.83 5.66
N SER A 242 1.31 -7.42 6.15
CA SER A 242 2.19 -8.26 6.95
C SER A 242 1.62 -8.55 8.35
N PRO A 243 1.99 -9.69 8.97
CA PRO A 243 1.52 -10.00 10.31
C PRO A 243 2.12 -9.05 11.34
N PHE A 244 1.31 -8.59 12.28
CA PHE A 244 1.78 -7.76 13.39
C PHE A 244 2.65 -8.57 14.37
N ARG A 245 3.69 -7.92 14.89
CA ARG A 245 4.58 -8.45 15.93
C ARG A 245 5.06 -7.31 16.82
N TRP A 246 5.03 -7.52 18.12
CA TRP A 246 5.59 -6.57 19.09
C TRP A 246 7.11 -6.48 18.96
N GLY A 247 7.65 -5.27 19.12
CA GLY A 247 9.06 -5.09 19.40
C GLY A 247 9.38 -5.32 20.87
N ARG A 248 10.67 -5.35 21.20
CA ARG A 248 11.15 -5.56 22.57
C ARG A 248 10.55 -4.55 23.54
N GLY A 249 9.88 -5.02 24.59
CA GLY A 249 9.33 -4.16 25.64
C GLY A 249 8.05 -3.39 25.25
N ALA A 250 7.57 -3.52 24.01
CA ALA A 250 6.42 -2.76 23.52
C ALA A 250 5.09 -3.32 24.06
N ALA A 251 4.96 -4.64 24.16
CA ALA A 251 3.76 -5.27 24.71
C ALA A 251 3.55 -4.90 26.19
N GLU A 252 4.63 -4.90 26.98
CA GLU A 252 4.64 -4.52 28.39
C GLU A 252 4.35 -3.03 28.57
N ALA A 253 4.91 -2.18 27.70
CA ALA A 253 4.61 -0.75 27.67
C ALA A 253 3.13 -0.49 27.36
N ALA A 254 2.56 -1.18 26.36
CA ALA A 254 1.16 -1.07 26.01
C ALA A 254 0.23 -1.54 27.13
N ALA A 255 0.57 -2.63 27.81
CA ALA A 255 -0.21 -3.13 28.95
C ALA A 255 -0.19 -2.16 30.13
N SER A 256 1.00 -1.63 30.47
CA SER A 256 1.15 -0.64 31.54
C SER A 256 0.32 0.63 31.29
N ALA A 257 0.26 1.09 30.04
CA ALA A 257 -0.54 2.26 29.67
C ALA A 257 -2.05 2.05 29.86
N ARG A 258 -2.56 0.81 29.70
CA ARG A 258 -3.98 0.47 29.91
C ARG A 258 -4.34 0.30 31.38
N LEU A 259 -3.36 -0.03 32.22
CA LEU A 259 -3.52 -0.24 33.66
C LEU A 259 -3.37 1.03 34.49
N SER A 260 -3.00 2.16 33.88
CA SER A 260 -3.07 3.49 34.49
C SER A 260 -4.41 4.12 34.09
N PRO A 261 -5.50 4.01 34.89
CA PRO A 261 -6.66 4.87 34.66
C PRO A 261 -6.18 6.30 34.86
N GLY A 262 -6.62 7.23 34.00
CA GLY A 262 -6.34 8.65 34.18
C GLY A 262 -6.63 9.05 35.63
N ASP A 263 -5.64 9.63 36.29
CA ASP A 263 -5.82 10.30 37.57
C ASP A 263 -6.85 11.42 37.36
N PRO A 264 -8.07 11.34 37.92
CA PRO A 264 -9.07 12.39 37.78
C PRO A 264 -8.88 13.49 38.83
N GLY A 265 -7.64 13.82 39.22
CA GLY A 265 -7.41 14.86 40.21
C GLY A 265 -5.96 15.30 40.40
N ARG A 266 -5.55 16.32 39.65
CA ARG A 266 -4.68 17.39 40.18
C ARG A 266 -4.78 18.68 39.38
#